data_AF-A5DJR0-F1
#
_entry.id   AF-A5DJR0-F1
#
_cell.length_a   1.000
_cell.length_b   1.000
_cell.length_c   1.000
_cell.angle_alpha   90.00
_cell.angle_beta   90.00
_cell.angle_gamma   90.00
#
_symmetry.space_group_name_H-M   'P 1'
#
loop_
_entity.id
_entity.type
_entity.pdbx_description
1 polymer ?
#
loop_
_entity_poly.entity_id
_entity_poly.type
_entity_poly.pdbx_seq_one_letter_code
_entity_poly.pdbx_strand_id
1 'polypeptide(L)'
;MLLGRCPQTRSFCQTHLRSIWRKPQDHYAINCKYGWFFIPKTHFAPRWTVKAINQVIEDNIVEDPKMAEDLESLQKLVDVWAKTVDIKEKPNVEKKTRADVKRQKEQALYRTQLREDIVKQADPSVKSKPTPRVKLSAANTVSFTHAWNYYFATHHKVYSHLGSKEARKAVASDWNLLSVDDKEHYRQEYAALLEQGKDVYKGEIVTKEEKLKRTGKRTKK
;
A
#
# COMPACT_ATOMS: atom_id res chain seq x y z
N MET A 1 -14.26 -39.18 29.80
CA MET A 1 -14.09 -38.28 28.63
C MET A 1 -13.30 -39.04 27.57
N LEU A 2 -13.98 -39.39 26.47
CA LEU A 2 -13.47 -40.26 25.42
C LEU A 2 -12.47 -39.50 24.53
N LEU A 3 -11.20 -39.85 24.61
CA LEU A 3 -10.21 -39.53 23.58
C LEU A 3 -10.44 -40.48 22.40
N GLY A 4 -11.17 -40.00 21.39
CA GLY A 4 -11.34 -40.69 20.12
C GLY A 4 -10.00 -40.86 19.42
N ARG A 5 -9.47 -42.09 19.41
CA ARG A 5 -8.38 -42.51 18.54
C ARG A 5 -8.93 -42.62 17.13
N CYS A 6 -8.53 -41.72 16.22
CA CYS A 6 -8.70 -41.92 14.79
C CYS A 6 -7.63 -42.93 14.29
N PRO A 7 -8.01 -44.10 13.76
CA PRO A 7 -7.08 -45.03 13.16
C PRO A 7 -7.12 -44.86 11.64
N GLN A 8 -6.40 -43.88 11.12
CA GLN A 8 -6.01 -43.86 9.71
C GLN A 8 -4.58 -43.32 9.61
N THR A 9 -3.63 -44.13 10.07
CA THR A 9 -2.24 -44.01 9.64
C THR A 9 -2.17 -44.41 8.17
N ARG A 10 -2.57 -43.49 7.28
CA ARG A 10 -2.20 -43.55 5.87
C ARG A 10 -0.68 -43.62 5.82
N SER A 11 -0.16 -44.56 5.04
CA SER A 11 1.28 -44.74 4.83
C SER A 11 1.83 -43.54 4.06
N PHE A 12 2.03 -42.45 4.78
CA PHE A 12 2.49 -41.17 4.28
C PHE A 12 3.88 -41.37 3.66
N CYS A 13 4.02 -41.17 2.34
CA CYS A 13 5.25 -41.35 1.58
C CYS A 13 6.49 -40.84 2.34
N GLN A 14 7.28 -41.80 2.84
CA GLN A 14 8.30 -41.55 3.85
C GLN A 14 9.52 -40.76 3.33
N THR A 15 9.74 -40.63 2.03
CA THR A 15 11.01 -40.11 1.51
C THR A 15 11.04 -38.59 1.43
N HIS A 16 10.03 -37.94 0.85
CA HIS A 16 10.01 -36.48 0.68
C HIS A 16 9.76 -35.73 2.00
N LEU A 17 8.88 -36.28 2.84
CA LEU A 17 8.63 -35.69 4.15
C LEU A 17 9.82 -35.86 5.08
N ARG A 18 10.56 -36.98 5.03
CA ARG A 18 11.80 -37.11 5.81
C ARG A 18 12.81 -36.02 5.47
N SER A 19 12.92 -35.58 4.21
CA SER A 19 13.77 -34.43 3.87
C SER A 19 13.23 -33.12 4.43
N ILE A 20 11.91 -32.91 4.42
CA ILE A 20 11.26 -31.74 5.04
C ILE A 20 11.51 -31.72 6.56
N TRP A 21 11.35 -32.86 7.25
CA TRP A 21 11.58 -32.98 8.68
C TRP A 21 13.05 -32.72 9.06
N ARG A 22 14.00 -33.11 8.21
CA ARG A 22 15.43 -32.87 8.44
C ARG A 22 15.82 -31.40 8.23
N LYS A 23 15.22 -30.72 7.26
CA LYS A 23 15.49 -29.31 6.94
C LYS A 23 14.20 -28.57 6.61
N PRO A 24 13.39 -28.23 7.63
CA PRO A 24 12.10 -27.56 7.41
C PRO A 24 12.29 -26.14 6.85
N GLN A 25 13.45 -25.52 7.09
CA GLN A 25 13.77 -24.16 6.63
C GLN A 25 13.95 -24.05 5.09
N ASP A 26 14.19 -25.18 4.42
CA ASP A 26 14.44 -25.24 2.98
C ASP A 26 13.16 -25.39 2.15
N HIS A 27 12.00 -25.49 2.82
CA HIS A 27 10.72 -25.74 2.19
C HIS A 27 9.72 -24.64 2.55
N TYR A 28 8.84 -24.30 1.61
CA TYR A 28 7.68 -23.46 1.84
C TYR A 28 6.40 -24.26 1.65
N ALA A 29 5.43 -24.01 2.54
CA ALA A 29 4.07 -24.48 2.36
C ALA A 29 3.30 -23.45 1.51
N ILE A 30 2.72 -23.91 0.40
CA ILE A 30 1.93 -23.09 -0.50
C ILE A 30 0.48 -23.56 -0.44
N ASN A 31 -0.43 -22.60 -0.35
CA ASN A 31 -1.86 -22.84 -0.46
C ASN A 31 -2.30 -22.72 -1.93
N CYS A 32 -2.82 -23.82 -2.47
CA CYS A 32 -3.35 -23.96 -3.82
C CYS A 32 -4.86 -24.28 -3.76
N LYS A 33 -5.54 -24.33 -4.91
CA LYS A 33 -6.98 -24.63 -4.96
C LYS A 33 -7.34 -25.97 -4.31
N TYR A 34 -6.41 -26.92 -4.35
CA TYR A 34 -6.57 -28.30 -3.90
C TYR A 34 -5.99 -28.57 -2.50
N GLY A 35 -5.46 -27.55 -1.81
CA GLY A 35 -4.92 -27.68 -0.46
C GLY A 35 -3.50 -27.14 -0.30
N TRP A 36 -2.83 -27.58 0.76
CA TRP A 36 -1.47 -27.16 1.12
C TRP A 36 -0.43 -28.14 0.60
N PHE A 37 0.58 -27.63 -0.10
CA PHE A 37 1.67 -28.42 -0.67
C PHE A 37 3.03 -27.87 -0.25
N PHE A 38 4.01 -28.75 -0.10
CA PHE A 38 5.39 -28.37 0.24
C PHE A 38 6.25 -28.29 -1.01
N ILE A 39 6.98 -27.19 -1.17
CA ILE A 39 7.89 -26.95 -2.31
C ILE A 39 9.24 -26.43 -1.81
N PRO A 40 10.36 -26.80 -2.44
CA PRO A 40 11.66 -26.23 -2.11
C PRO A 40 11.70 -24.71 -2.30
N LYS A 41 12.32 -24.02 -1.35
CA LYS A 41 12.45 -22.56 -1.33
C LYS A 41 13.09 -21.97 -2.58
N THR A 42 13.96 -22.74 -3.25
CA THR A 42 14.60 -22.37 -4.52
C THR A 42 13.59 -22.14 -5.64
N HIS A 43 12.53 -22.95 -5.70
CA HIS A 43 11.50 -22.92 -6.74
C HIS A 43 10.32 -22.01 -6.40
N PHE A 44 10.31 -21.42 -5.20
CA PHE A 44 9.22 -20.56 -4.76
C PHE A 44 9.32 -19.16 -5.38
N ALA A 45 8.28 -18.77 -6.12
CA ALA A 45 7.97 -17.40 -6.50
C ALA A 45 6.48 -17.13 -6.27
N PRO A 46 6.11 -16.03 -5.57
CA PRO A 46 4.71 -15.66 -5.35
C PRO A 46 3.93 -15.59 -6.66
N ARG A 47 2.71 -16.15 -6.66
CA ARG A 47 1.77 -16.24 -7.81
C ARG A 47 2.23 -17.14 -8.96
N TRP A 48 3.51 -17.15 -9.31
CA TRP A 48 4.05 -18.01 -10.37
C TRP A 48 3.98 -19.48 -9.99
N THR A 49 4.53 -19.86 -8.84
CA THR A 49 4.53 -21.28 -8.40
C THR A 49 3.11 -21.79 -8.15
N VAL A 50 2.22 -20.95 -7.59
CA VAL A 50 0.81 -21.31 -7.37
C VAL A 50 0.10 -21.59 -8.71
N LYS A 51 0.33 -20.75 -9.71
CA LYS A 51 -0.29 -20.92 -11.04
C LYS A 51 0.23 -22.19 -11.73
N ALA A 52 1.55 -22.39 -11.73
CA ALA A 52 2.18 -23.56 -12.33
C ALA A 52 1.68 -24.86 -11.69
N ILE A 53 1.62 -24.91 -10.35
CA ILE A 53 1.14 -26.10 -9.63
C ILE A 53 -0.34 -26.36 -9.88
N ASN A 54 -1.19 -25.33 -9.83
CA ASN A 54 -2.60 -25.51 -10.14
C ASN A 54 -2.80 -26.05 -11.56
N GLN A 55 -2.01 -25.59 -12.53
CA GLN A 55 -2.08 -26.05 -13.91
C GLN A 55 -1.65 -27.53 -14.02
N VAL A 56 -0.51 -27.91 -13.42
CA VAL A 56 -0.06 -29.31 -13.40
C VAL A 56 -1.13 -30.22 -12.77
N ILE A 57 -1.73 -29.79 -11.65
CA ILE A 57 -2.77 -30.56 -10.98
C ILE A 57 -4.05 -30.62 -11.84
N GLU A 58 -4.48 -29.51 -12.42
CA GLU A 58 -5.66 -29.45 -13.29
C GLU A 58 -5.49 -30.37 -14.52
N ASP A 59 -4.34 -30.35 -15.17
CA ASP A 59 -4.03 -31.18 -16.33
C ASP A 59 -4.09 -32.69 -16.00
N ASN A 60 -3.65 -33.09 -14.80
CA ASN A 60 -3.67 -34.50 -14.37
C ASN A 60 -5.03 -34.94 -13.77
N ILE A 61 -5.80 -34.03 -13.17
CA ILE A 61 -7.15 -34.35 -12.65
C ILE A 61 -8.15 -34.58 -13.78
N VAL A 62 -7.99 -33.90 -14.92
CA VAL A 62 -8.82 -34.13 -16.12
C VAL A 62 -8.68 -35.59 -16.59
N GLU A 63 -7.49 -36.17 -16.45
CA GLU A 63 -7.22 -37.57 -16.82
C GLU A 63 -7.80 -38.55 -15.79
N ASP A 64 -7.69 -38.26 -14.50
CA ASP A 64 -8.19 -39.12 -13.41
C ASP A 64 -8.94 -38.35 -12.31
N PRO A 65 -10.29 -38.26 -12.35
CA PRO A 65 -11.06 -37.48 -11.38
C PRO A 65 -11.00 -38.02 -9.94
N LYS A 66 -10.60 -39.28 -9.76
CA LYS A 66 -10.38 -39.89 -8.43
C LYS A 66 -9.10 -39.39 -7.75
N MET A 67 -8.14 -38.84 -8.49
CA MET A 67 -6.91 -38.28 -7.92
C MET A 67 -7.14 -36.99 -7.13
N ALA A 68 -8.23 -36.26 -7.42
CA ALA A 68 -8.52 -34.99 -6.75
C ALA A 68 -8.71 -35.11 -5.23
N GLU A 69 -9.09 -36.30 -4.75
CA GLU A 69 -9.31 -36.58 -3.33
C GLU A 69 -8.02 -37.08 -2.61
N ASP A 70 -7.02 -37.53 -3.36
CA ASP A 70 -5.78 -38.05 -2.79
C ASP A 70 -4.64 -37.02 -2.79
N LEU A 71 -4.55 -36.30 -1.67
CA LEU A 71 -3.49 -35.30 -1.43
C LEU A 71 -2.07 -35.86 -1.61
N GLU A 72 -1.87 -37.16 -1.39
CA GLU A 72 -0.56 -37.79 -1.51
C GLU A 72 -0.12 -37.90 -2.98
N SER A 73 -1.03 -38.32 -3.84
CA SER A 73 -0.79 -38.37 -5.29
C SER A 73 -0.59 -36.96 -5.85
N LEU A 74 -1.35 -35.97 -5.37
CA LEU A 74 -1.15 -34.57 -5.75
C LEU A 74 0.22 -34.02 -5.30
N GLN A 75 0.67 -34.33 -4.09
CA GLN A 75 2.00 -33.93 -3.62
C GLN A 75 3.12 -34.58 -4.46
N LYS A 76 2.96 -35.84 -4.90
CA LYS A 76 3.92 -36.48 -5.82
C LYS A 76 4.02 -35.75 -7.15
N LEU A 77 2.91 -35.28 -7.71
CA LEU A 77 2.91 -34.47 -8.95
C LEU A 77 3.67 -33.15 -8.73
N VAL A 78 3.46 -32.50 -7.59
CA VAL A 78 4.22 -31.29 -7.22
C VAL A 78 5.72 -31.57 -7.08
N ASP A 79 6.08 -32.71 -6.50
CA ASP A 79 7.49 -33.12 -6.35
C ASP A 79 8.14 -33.43 -7.71
N VAL A 80 7.39 -34.04 -8.64
CA VAL A 80 7.85 -34.28 -10.02
C VAL A 80 8.05 -32.95 -10.74
N TRP A 81 7.08 -32.05 -10.66
CA TRP A 81 7.18 -30.71 -11.23
C TRP A 81 8.39 -29.94 -10.67
N ALA A 82 8.63 -30.01 -9.36
CA ALA A 82 9.76 -29.34 -8.73
C ALA A 82 11.13 -29.87 -9.18
N LYS A 83 11.20 -31.08 -9.76
CA LYS A 83 12.42 -31.64 -10.35
C LYS A 83 12.59 -31.27 -11.82
N THR A 84 11.50 -31.05 -12.55
CA THR A 84 11.53 -30.80 -14.00
C THR A 84 11.55 -29.31 -14.34
N VAL A 85 11.08 -28.44 -13.45
CA VAL A 85 10.97 -27.01 -13.73
C VAL A 85 12.34 -26.35 -13.90
N ASP A 86 12.52 -25.58 -14.98
CA ASP A 86 13.72 -24.77 -15.16
C ASP A 86 13.69 -23.55 -14.23
N ILE A 87 14.70 -23.44 -13.38
CA ILE A 87 14.85 -22.34 -12.42
C ILE A 87 15.04 -21.00 -13.16
N LYS A 88 15.51 -21.01 -14.42
CA LYS A 88 15.73 -19.80 -15.22
C LYS A 88 14.44 -19.10 -15.64
N GLU A 89 13.33 -19.84 -15.78
CA GLU A 89 12.02 -19.28 -16.12
C GLU A 89 11.36 -18.55 -14.94
N LYS A 90 11.95 -18.66 -13.74
CA LYS A 90 11.44 -18.02 -12.54
C LYS A 90 11.46 -16.50 -12.70
N PRO A 91 10.31 -15.81 -12.57
CA PRO A 91 10.29 -14.36 -12.65
C PRO A 91 11.12 -13.79 -11.51
N ASN A 92 12.06 -12.91 -11.84
CA ASN A 92 12.84 -12.18 -10.84
C ASN A 92 11.90 -11.21 -10.12
N VAL A 93 11.49 -11.57 -8.92
CA VAL A 93 10.65 -10.69 -8.10
C VAL A 93 11.55 -9.59 -7.57
N GLU A 94 11.51 -8.44 -8.24
CA GLU A 94 12.16 -7.23 -7.73
C GLU A 94 11.65 -6.97 -6.31
N LYS A 95 12.57 -7.01 -5.35
CA LYS A 95 12.27 -6.63 -3.98
C LYS A 95 11.90 -5.16 -4.02
N LYS A 96 10.63 -4.85 -3.74
CA LYS A 96 10.19 -3.46 -3.59
C LYS A 96 11.14 -2.74 -2.65
N THR A 97 11.72 -1.65 -3.12
CA THR A 97 12.64 -0.87 -2.29
C THR A 97 11.88 -0.25 -1.12
N ARG A 98 12.59 0.15 -0.07
CA ARG A 98 11.97 0.86 1.06
C ARG A 98 11.26 2.15 0.60
N ALA A 99 11.79 2.79 -0.45
CA ALA A 99 11.19 3.97 -1.08
C ALA A 99 9.87 3.62 -1.77
N ASP A 100 9.80 2.52 -2.53
CA ASP A 100 8.56 2.08 -3.20
C ASP A 100 7.46 1.71 -2.21
N VAL A 101 7.81 1.03 -1.13
CA VAL A 101 6.87 0.69 -0.06
C VAL A 101 6.34 1.97 0.61
N LYS A 102 7.20 2.97 0.83
CA LYS A 102 6.78 4.28 1.36
C LYS A 102 5.83 4.99 0.39
N ARG A 103 6.18 5.05 -0.90
CA ARG A 103 5.34 5.65 -1.95
C ARG A 103 3.97 4.99 -2.04
N GLN A 104 3.90 3.66 -1.97
CA GLN A 104 2.63 2.92 -1.97
C GLN A 104 1.76 3.25 -0.76
N LYS A 105 2.36 3.40 0.43
CA LYS A 105 1.63 3.81 1.65
C LYS A 105 1.09 5.23 1.56
N GLU A 106 1.89 6.16 1.04
CA GLU A 106 1.47 7.55 0.83
C GLU A 106 0.33 7.65 -0.19
N GLN A 107 0.43 6.92 -1.31
CA GLN A 107 -0.65 6.82 -2.29
C GLN A 107 -1.93 6.21 -1.72
N ALA A 108 -1.82 5.16 -0.91
CA ALA A 108 -2.97 4.55 -0.25
C ALA A 108 -3.66 5.52 0.72
N LEU A 109 -2.87 6.23 1.52
CA LEU A 109 -3.36 7.25 2.44
C LEU A 109 -4.08 8.39 1.71
N TYR A 110 -3.52 8.85 0.59
CA TYR A 110 -4.14 9.86 -0.26
C TYR A 110 -5.51 9.41 -0.81
N ARG A 111 -5.62 8.16 -1.28
CA ARG A 111 -6.91 7.60 -1.76
C ARG A 111 -7.96 7.54 -0.66
N THR A 112 -7.56 7.22 0.57
CA THR A 112 -8.47 7.21 1.72
C THR A 112 -8.95 8.61 2.04
N GLN A 113 -8.06 9.60 2.04
CA GLN A 113 -8.43 11.01 2.28
C GLN A 113 -9.39 11.54 1.21
N LEU A 114 -9.15 11.26 -0.07
CA LEU A 114 -10.07 11.64 -1.14
C LEU A 114 -11.47 11.03 -0.96
N ARG A 115 -11.56 9.75 -0.55
CA ARG A 115 -12.86 9.12 -0.26
C ARG A 115 -13.59 9.82 0.89
N GLU A 116 -12.89 10.20 1.94
CA GLU A 116 -13.48 10.92 3.07
C GLU A 116 -13.99 12.30 2.66
N ASP A 117 -13.26 13.02 1.80
CA ASP A 117 -13.65 14.34 1.31
C ASP A 117 -14.88 14.25 0.39
N ILE A 118 -14.95 13.25 -0.49
CA ILE A 118 -16.14 12.99 -1.33
C ILE A 118 -17.36 12.68 -0.45
N VAL A 119 -17.21 11.83 0.58
CA VAL A 119 -18.32 11.49 1.49
C VAL A 119 -18.79 12.70 2.29
N LYS A 120 -17.87 13.55 2.77
CA LYS A 120 -18.21 14.81 3.47
C LYS A 120 -18.90 15.83 2.56
N GLN A 121 -18.55 15.87 1.28
CA GLN A 121 -19.21 16.73 0.30
C GLN A 121 -20.61 16.24 -0.05
N ALA A 122 -20.80 14.91 -0.14
CA ALA A 122 -22.10 14.32 -0.44
C ALA A 122 -23.10 14.44 0.73
N ASP A 123 -22.63 14.30 1.98
CA ASP A 123 -23.51 14.38 3.15
C ASP A 123 -22.76 14.96 4.37
N PRO A 124 -22.92 16.26 4.68
CA PRO A 124 -22.16 16.94 5.73
C PRO A 124 -22.53 16.48 7.15
N SER A 125 -23.59 15.67 7.31
CA SER A 125 -24.02 15.13 8.62
C SER A 125 -23.23 13.88 9.04
N VAL A 126 -22.53 13.23 8.10
CA VAL A 126 -21.86 11.94 8.34
C VAL A 126 -20.52 12.17 9.07
N LYS A 127 -20.49 11.83 10.35
CA LYS A 127 -19.27 11.81 11.17
C LYS A 127 -18.36 10.66 10.71
N SER A 128 -17.34 10.98 9.91
CA SER A 128 -16.28 10.02 9.57
C SER A 128 -15.46 9.65 10.81
N LYS A 129 -15.10 8.36 10.93
CA LYS A 129 -14.19 7.90 11.98
C LYS A 129 -12.83 8.60 11.80
N PRO A 130 -12.18 9.03 12.88
CA PRO A 130 -10.90 9.71 12.79
C PRO A 130 -9.86 8.75 12.22
N THR A 131 -9.37 9.02 11.01
CA THR A 131 -8.21 8.32 10.47
C THR A 131 -7.01 8.57 11.39
N PRO A 132 -6.17 7.55 11.64
CA PRO A 132 -4.99 7.71 12.47
C PRO A 132 -4.10 8.78 11.84
N ARG A 133 -3.97 9.91 12.54
CA ARG A 133 -3.15 11.04 12.14
C ARG A 133 -1.71 10.54 12.07
N VAL A 134 -1.23 10.24 10.86
CA VAL A 134 0.18 9.89 10.64
C VAL A 134 0.99 11.07 11.14
N LYS A 135 1.73 10.85 12.23
CA LYS A 135 2.73 11.81 12.72
C LYS A 135 3.80 11.87 11.63
N LEU A 136 3.76 12.91 10.79
CA LEU A 136 4.85 13.18 9.85
C LEU A 136 6.13 13.38 10.66
N SER A 137 7.11 12.52 10.41
CA SER A 137 8.48 12.70 10.89
C SER A 137 9.19 13.75 10.04
N ALA A 138 10.03 14.55 10.71
CA ALA A 138 10.96 15.55 10.19
C ALA A 138 10.37 16.95 9.91
N ALA A 139 10.90 17.91 10.67
CA ALA A 139 10.47 19.29 10.84
C ALA A 139 10.50 20.20 9.59
N ASN A 140 10.85 19.68 8.41
CA ASN A 140 11.03 20.47 7.18
C ASN A 140 10.24 19.95 5.96
N THR A 141 9.36 18.95 6.13
CA THR A 141 8.63 18.40 4.98
C THR A 141 7.36 19.20 4.72
N VAL A 142 7.37 20.03 3.67
CA VAL A 142 6.21 20.81 3.22
C VAL A 142 5.11 19.86 2.73
N SER A 143 3.93 19.92 3.35
CA SER A 143 2.77 19.13 2.91
C SER A 143 1.94 19.86 1.84
N PHE A 144 1.10 19.14 1.10
CA PHE A 144 0.15 19.73 0.16
C PHE A 144 -0.87 20.68 0.82
N THR A 145 -1.11 20.55 2.12
CA THR A 145 -1.91 21.53 2.88
C THR A 145 -1.24 22.91 2.89
N HIS A 146 0.09 22.95 2.96
CA HIS A 146 0.84 24.19 2.91
C HIS A 146 0.86 24.77 1.49
N ALA A 147 1.03 23.92 0.47
CA ALA A 147 0.93 24.31 -0.92
C ALA A 147 -0.44 24.92 -1.24
N TRP A 148 -1.53 24.32 -0.74
CA TRP A 148 -2.89 24.88 -0.84
C TRP A 148 -3.00 26.26 -0.16
N ASN A 149 -2.47 26.42 1.05
CA ASN A 149 -2.52 27.71 1.74
C ASN A 149 -1.77 28.80 0.95
N TYR A 150 -0.63 28.45 0.36
CA TYR A 150 0.16 29.33 -0.49
C TYR A 150 -0.56 29.68 -1.80
N TYR A 151 -1.12 28.68 -2.48
CA TYR A 151 -1.94 28.87 -3.66
C TYR A 151 -3.14 29.78 -3.37
N PHE A 152 -3.84 29.55 -2.26
CA PHE A 152 -4.94 30.39 -1.82
C PHE A 152 -4.48 31.83 -1.57
N ALA A 153 -3.36 32.03 -0.89
CA ALA A 153 -2.82 33.35 -0.59
C ALA A 153 -2.47 34.16 -1.85
N THR A 154 -2.00 33.48 -2.90
CA THR A 154 -1.64 34.12 -4.18
C THR A 154 -2.85 34.35 -5.07
N HIS A 155 -3.77 33.39 -5.16
CA HIS A 155 -4.85 33.39 -6.15
C HIS A 155 -6.18 33.99 -5.65
N HIS A 156 -6.41 34.09 -4.33
CA HIS A 156 -7.68 34.67 -3.83
C HIS A 156 -7.89 36.14 -4.22
N LYS A 157 -6.82 36.88 -4.54
CA LYS A 157 -6.89 38.28 -4.96
C LYS A 157 -7.60 38.45 -6.31
N VAL A 158 -7.48 37.47 -7.20
CA VAL A 158 -8.15 37.48 -8.52
C VAL A 158 -9.68 37.47 -8.33
N TYR A 159 -10.15 36.77 -7.31
CA TYR A 159 -11.57 36.66 -6.97
C TYR A 159 -12.04 37.67 -5.92
N SER A 160 -11.28 38.75 -5.67
CA SER A 160 -11.65 39.79 -4.70
C SER A 160 -12.96 40.52 -5.04
N HIS A 161 -13.37 40.50 -6.31
CA HIS A 161 -14.65 41.04 -6.78
C HIS A 161 -15.85 40.19 -6.37
N LEU A 162 -15.63 38.91 -6.06
CA LEU A 162 -16.65 38.00 -5.54
C LEU A 162 -16.72 38.10 -4.01
N GLY A 163 -17.88 37.82 -3.43
CA GLY A 163 -18.01 37.75 -1.98
C GLY A 163 -17.04 36.71 -1.39
N SER A 164 -16.52 36.95 -0.18
CA SER A 164 -15.47 36.12 0.45
C SER A 164 -15.73 34.60 0.39
N LYS A 165 -16.99 34.20 0.54
CA LYS A 165 -17.41 32.79 0.49
C LYS A 165 -17.37 32.20 -0.92
N GLU A 166 -17.73 32.99 -1.93
CA GLU A 166 -17.74 32.60 -3.34
C GLU A 166 -16.32 32.59 -3.91
N ALA A 167 -15.51 33.60 -3.56
CA ALA A 167 -14.10 33.65 -3.89
C ALA A 167 -13.35 32.40 -3.41
N ARG A 168 -13.60 31.96 -2.17
CA ARG A 168 -13.00 30.72 -1.65
C ARG A 168 -13.44 29.48 -2.43
N LYS A 169 -14.72 29.41 -2.83
CA LYS A 169 -15.23 28.28 -3.63
C LYS A 169 -14.58 28.25 -5.02
N ALA A 170 -14.44 29.40 -5.67
CA ALA A 170 -13.80 29.51 -6.97
C ALA A 170 -12.34 29.04 -6.92
N VAL A 171 -11.54 29.58 -5.99
CA VAL A 171 -10.14 29.17 -5.81
C VAL A 171 -10.01 27.68 -5.47
N ALA A 172 -10.92 27.14 -4.66
CA ALA A 172 -10.94 25.71 -4.34
C ALA A 172 -11.27 24.85 -5.58
N SER A 173 -12.17 25.32 -6.44
CA SER A 173 -12.48 24.66 -7.70
C SER A 173 -11.25 24.64 -8.61
N ASP A 174 -10.57 25.77 -8.78
CA ASP A 174 -9.37 25.87 -9.61
C ASP A 174 -8.26 24.94 -9.11
N TRP A 175 -8.01 24.93 -7.81
CA TRP A 175 -7.04 24.01 -7.21
C TRP A 175 -7.40 22.56 -7.45
N ASN A 176 -8.67 22.19 -7.43
CA ASN A 176 -9.07 20.81 -7.69
C ASN A 176 -8.85 20.42 -9.16
N LEU A 177 -8.98 21.36 -10.09
CA LEU A 177 -8.73 21.16 -11.52
C LEU A 177 -7.23 21.07 -11.86
N LEU A 178 -6.34 21.63 -11.03
CA LEU A 178 -4.90 21.53 -11.22
C LEU A 178 -4.41 20.07 -11.18
N SER A 179 -3.46 19.77 -12.07
CA SER A 179 -2.80 18.47 -12.12
C SER A 179 -1.94 18.25 -10.86
N VAL A 180 -1.52 17.01 -10.65
CA VAL A 180 -0.64 16.68 -9.52
C VAL A 180 0.73 17.35 -9.67
N ASP A 181 1.23 17.46 -10.90
CA ASP A 181 2.52 18.09 -11.18
C ASP A 181 2.47 19.61 -10.92
N ASP A 182 1.35 20.27 -11.24
CA ASP A 182 1.15 21.70 -10.92
C ASP A 182 1.08 21.92 -9.41
N LYS A 183 0.39 21.03 -8.68
CA LYS A 183 0.33 21.09 -7.21
C LYS A 183 1.69 20.86 -6.57
N GLU A 184 2.52 20.00 -7.17
CA GLU A 184 3.90 19.78 -6.75
C GLU A 184 4.76 21.01 -7.01
N HIS A 185 4.56 21.72 -8.12
CA HIS A 185 5.23 22.99 -8.38
C HIS A 185 4.93 24.03 -7.29
N TYR A 186 3.66 24.22 -6.91
CA TYR A 186 3.30 25.11 -5.79
C TYR A 186 3.87 24.67 -4.44
N ARG A 187 4.08 23.35 -4.25
CA ARG A 187 4.74 22.82 -3.05
C ARG A 187 6.21 23.22 -3.01
N GLN A 188 6.90 23.14 -4.15
CA GLN A 188 8.30 23.55 -4.28
C GLN A 188 8.45 25.07 -4.11
N GLU A 189 7.56 25.87 -4.69
CA GLU A 189 7.55 27.32 -4.48
C GLU A 189 7.38 27.69 -3.01
N TYR A 190 6.45 27.04 -2.31
CA TYR A 190 6.28 27.30 -0.88
C TYR A 190 7.48 26.82 -0.05
N ALA A 191 8.17 25.74 -0.45
CA ALA A 191 9.42 25.33 0.18
C ALA A 191 10.51 26.41 0.04
N ALA A 192 10.69 26.96 -1.16
CA ALA A 192 11.60 28.07 -1.41
C ALA A 192 11.20 29.33 -0.61
N LEU A 193 9.90 29.59 -0.48
CA LEU A 193 9.38 30.70 0.33
C LEU A 193 9.72 30.55 1.82
N LEU A 194 9.69 29.33 2.35
CA LEU A 194 10.11 29.03 3.72
C LEU A 194 11.63 29.19 3.92
N GLU A 195 12.44 28.87 2.91
CA GLU A 195 13.89 29.10 2.93
C GLU A 195 14.22 30.59 2.99
N GLN A 196 13.42 31.44 2.32
CA GLN A 196 13.51 32.90 2.40
C GLN A 196 13.03 33.49 3.75
N GLY A 197 12.65 32.67 4.72
CA GLY A 197 12.17 33.13 6.03
C GLY A 197 10.75 33.71 6.03
N LYS A 198 9.99 33.51 4.96
CA LYS A 198 8.58 33.90 4.83
C LYS A 198 7.67 32.70 5.07
N ASP A 199 6.42 32.96 5.39
CA ASP A 199 5.39 31.94 5.64
C ASP A 199 4.00 32.52 5.35
N VAL A 200 3.01 31.67 5.13
CA VAL A 200 1.63 32.08 4.88
C VAL A 200 0.85 32.12 6.20
N TYR A 201 0.15 33.23 6.45
CA TYR A 201 -0.74 33.41 7.57
C TYR A 201 -2.05 34.07 7.12
N LYS A 202 -3.18 33.40 7.36
CA LYS A 202 -4.53 33.87 7.03
C LYS A 202 -4.72 34.36 5.58
N GLY A 203 -4.00 33.77 4.62
CA GLY A 203 -4.09 34.14 3.20
C GLY A 203 -3.11 35.25 2.78
N GLU A 204 -2.22 35.69 3.66
CA GLU A 204 -1.15 36.63 3.36
C GLU A 204 0.21 35.97 3.51
N ILE A 205 1.17 36.36 2.66
CA ILE A 205 2.58 35.98 2.82
C ILE A 205 3.20 36.99 3.79
N VAL A 206 3.62 36.50 4.95
CA VAL A 206 4.21 37.28 6.04
C VAL A 206 5.59 36.73 6.39
N THR A 207 6.40 37.47 7.13
CA THR A 207 7.65 36.91 7.66
C THR A 207 7.38 35.91 8.79
N LYS A 208 8.27 34.95 9.01
CA LYS A 208 8.12 33.98 10.13
C LYS A 208 8.01 34.69 11.48
N GLU A 209 8.77 35.75 11.69
CA GLU A 209 8.74 36.56 12.91
C GLU A 209 7.38 37.25 13.11
N GLU A 210 6.82 37.80 12.03
CA GLU A 210 5.51 38.45 12.07
C GLU A 210 4.39 37.44 12.34
N LYS A 211 4.47 36.24 11.75
CA LYS A 211 3.54 35.15 12.05
C LYS A 211 3.61 34.74 13.51
N LEU A 212 4.82 34.63 14.09
CA LEU A 212 5.02 34.33 15.51
C LEU A 212 4.42 35.42 16.42
N LYS A 213 4.61 36.70 16.08
CA LYS A 213 3.99 37.84 16.79
C LYS A 213 2.46 37.78 16.71
N ARG A 214 1.89 37.61 15.51
CA ARG A 214 0.43 37.56 15.28
C ARG A 214 -0.25 36.33 15.89
N THR A 215 0.48 35.24 16.13
CA THR A 215 -0.05 34.01 16.76
C THR A 215 0.11 33.97 18.28
N GLY A 216 0.73 34.99 18.89
CA GLY A 216 0.87 35.12 20.34
C GLY A 216 1.76 34.05 21.00
N LYS A 217 2.43 33.20 20.22
CA LYS A 217 3.33 32.18 20.75
C LYS A 217 4.66 32.85 21.10
N ARG A 218 4.78 33.30 22.36
CA ARG A 218 6.07 33.67 22.96
C ARG A 218 7.03 32.49 22.80
N THR A 219 8.12 32.70 22.07
CA THR A 219 9.28 31.81 22.07
C THR A 219 9.75 31.67 23.52
N LYS A 220 9.62 30.48 24.11
CA LYS A 220 10.34 30.17 25.34
C LYS A 220 11.83 30.21 24.99
N LYS A 221 12.53 31.19 25.57
CA LYS A 221 13.99 31.24 25.60
C LYS A 221 14.53 29.98 26.27
#